data_AF-A0A950IXY0-F1
#
_entry.id   AF-A0A950IXY0-F1
#
_cell.length_a   1.000
_cell.length_b   1.000
_cell.length_c   1.000
_cell.angle_alpha   90.00
_cell.angle_beta   90.00
_cell.angle_gamma   90.00
#
_symmetry.space_group_name_H-M   'P 1'
#
loop_
_entity.id
_entity.type
_entity.pdbx_description
1 polymer ?
#
loop_
_entity_poly.entity_id
_entity_poly.type
_entity_poly.pdbx_seq_one_letter_code
_entity_poly.pdbx_strand_id
1 'polypeptide(L)'
;MEFVYQCQNLDEVREQIDRIDRALVALLAERGLYVKQAAAFKQSSDEVEGGKRVDQVMRRVEKLAGELGADPQLTAEVYRTMITHFIASEMQEFAGRQARNMGNAAASA
;
A
#
# COMPACT_ATOMS: atom_id res chain seq x y z
N MET A 1 -7.85 23.01 4.00
CA MET A 1 -6.88 22.67 5.06
C MET A 1 -6.91 23.78 6.09
N GLU A 2 -7.80 23.67 7.07
CA GLU A 2 -7.80 24.61 8.19
C GLU A 2 -7.03 23.94 9.33
N PHE A 3 -6.08 24.69 9.91
CA PHE A 3 -5.20 24.34 11.05
C PHE A 3 -3.89 23.58 10.73
N VAL A 4 -3.05 24.17 9.88
CA VAL A 4 -1.60 23.88 9.88
C VAL A 4 -0.92 24.80 10.91
N TYR A 5 -0.19 24.22 11.86
CA TYR A 5 0.61 24.97 12.83
C TYR A 5 1.66 25.85 12.12
N GLN A 6 1.71 27.13 12.48
CA GLN A 6 2.65 28.08 11.89
C GLN A 6 3.98 28.02 12.64
N CYS A 7 4.92 27.27 12.10
CA CYS A 7 6.26 27.08 12.67
C CYS A 7 7.05 28.40 12.66
N GLN A 8 7.76 28.68 13.75
CA GLN A 8 8.54 29.92 13.91
C GLN A 8 10.02 29.76 13.52
N ASN A 9 10.49 28.52 13.40
CA ASN A 9 11.87 28.20 13.05
C ASN A 9 11.96 26.84 12.35
N LEU A 10 13.14 26.50 11.86
CA LEU A 10 13.39 25.27 11.11
C LEU A 10 13.23 24.00 11.96
N ASP A 11 13.51 24.07 13.26
CA ASP A 11 13.43 22.91 14.13
C ASP A 11 11.95 22.53 14.37
N GLU A 12 11.07 23.52 14.58
CA GLU A 12 9.62 23.30 14.64
C GLU A 12 9.07 22.69 13.33
N VAL A 13 9.57 23.13 12.17
CA VAL A 13 9.17 22.53 10.88
C VAL A 13 9.55 21.06 10.83
N ARG A 14 10.78 20.72 11.24
CA ARG A 14 11.27 19.33 11.26
C ARG A 14 10.46 18.47 12.22
N GLU A 15 10.14 18.97 13.41
CA GLU A 15 9.28 18.26 14.36
C GLU A 15 7.89 17.96 13.79
N GLN A 16 7.29 18.90 13.04
CA GLN A 16 6.02 18.65 12.38
C GLN A 16 6.13 17.64 11.23
N ILE A 17 7.23 17.65 10.48
CA ILE A 17 7.51 16.64 9.44
C ILE A 17 7.69 15.26 10.08
N ASP A 18 8.52 15.14 11.12
CA ASP A 18 8.76 13.87 11.83
C ASP A 18 7.45 13.30 12.39
N ARG A 19 6.57 14.16 12.91
CA ARG A 19 5.22 13.77 13.36
C ARG A 19 4.39 13.18 12.21
N ILE A 20 4.42 13.82 11.03
CA ILE A 20 3.72 13.35 9.84
C ILE A 20 4.32 12.03 9.36
N ASP A 21 5.63 11.92 9.29
CA ASP A 21 6.34 10.72 8.84
C ASP A 21 6.02 9.51 9.72
N ARG A 22 5.98 9.70 11.04
CA ARG A 22 5.50 8.66 11.97
C ARG A 22 4.08 8.22 11.65
N ALA A 23 3.17 9.14 11.36
CA ALA A 23 1.80 8.81 10.99
C ALA A 23 1.72 8.08 9.63
N LEU A 24 2.50 8.52 8.64
CA LEU A 24 2.57 7.89 7.32
C LEU A 24 3.08 6.44 7.42
N VAL A 25 4.15 6.21 8.19
CA VAL A 25 4.71 4.86 8.39
C VAL A 25 3.71 3.96 9.12
N ALA A 26 3.00 4.47 10.13
CA ALA A 26 1.97 3.72 10.83
C ALA A 26 0.82 3.30 9.90
N LEU A 27 0.32 4.24 9.08
CA LEU A 27 -0.73 3.97 8.10
C LEU A 27 -0.27 3.00 7.01
N LEU A 28 1.00 3.10 6.58
CA LEU A 28 1.57 2.18 5.60
C LEU A 28 1.64 0.75 6.16
N ALA A 29 2.07 0.59 7.42
CA ALA A 29 2.09 -0.69 8.10
C ALA A 29 0.68 -1.29 8.23
N GLU A 30 -0.29 -0.49 8.67
CA GLU A 30 -1.70 -0.91 8.76
C GLU A 30 -2.25 -1.34 7.39
N ARG A 31 -2.03 -0.53 6.34
CA ARG A 31 -2.43 -0.87 4.98
C ARG A 31 -1.80 -2.19 4.52
N GLY A 32 -0.53 -2.43 4.84
CA GLY A 32 0.17 -3.67 4.53
C GLY A 32 -0.45 -4.90 5.21
N LEU A 33 -0.95 -4.77 6.44
CA LEU A 33 -1.66 -5.85 7.12
C LEU A 33 -2.96 -6.22 6.38
N TYR A 34 -3.73 -5.22 5.92
CA TYR A 34 -4.94 -5.49 5.14
C TYR A 34 -4.64 -6.10 3.77
N VAL A 35 -3.55 -5.72 3.11
CA VAL A 35 -3.08 -6.37 1.87
C VAL A 35 -2.79 -7.84 2.12
N LYS A 36 -2.05 -8.18 3.19
CA LYS A 36 -1.77 -9.58 3.55
C LYS A 36 -3.04 -10.38 3.83
N GLN A 37 -4.01 -9.79 4.50
CA GLN A 37 -5.33 -10.42 4.68
C GLN A 37 -6.03 -10.64 3.33
N ALA A 38 -6.02 -9.64 2.46
CA ALA A 38 -6.61 -9.75 1.12
C ALA A 38 -5.97 -10.88 0.31
N ALA A 39 -4.65 -11.08 0.42
CA ALA A 39 -3.92 -12.15 -0.25
C ALA A 39 -4.42 -13.55 0.12
N ALA A 40 -4.95 -13.74 1.33
CA ALA A 40 -5.53 -15.02 1.76
C ALA A 40 -6.77 -15.41 0.94
N PHE A 41 -7.52 -14.44 0.40
CA PHE A 41 -8.73 -14.68 -0.38
C PHE A 41 -8.46 -14.91 -1.88
N LYS A 42 -7.26 -14.61 -2.36
CA LYS A 42 -6.90 -14.69 -3.77
C LYS A 42 -6.47 -16.12 -4.15
N GLN A 43 -7.06 -16.65 -5.21
CA GLN A 43 -6.90 -18.04 -5.66
C GLN A 43 -6.08 -18.18 -6.94
N SER A 44 -5.82 -17.08 -7.66
CA SER A 44 -5.05 -17.08 -8.91
C SER A 44 -4.04 -15.93 -8.95
N SER A 45 -3.03 -16.04 -9.82
CA SER A 45 -2.08 -14.94 -10.09
C SER A 45 -2.78 -13.67 -10.57
N ASP A 46 -3.79 -13.79 -11.41
CA ASP A 46 -4.52 -12.66 -11.99
C ASP A 46 -5.27 -11.87 -10.89
N GLU A 47 -5.81 -12.58 -9.90
CA GLU A 47 -6.40 -11.96 -8.71
C GLU A 47 -5.36 -11.27 -7.83
N VAL A 48 -4.13 -11.79 -7.78
CA VAL A 48 -3.00 -11.17 -7.07
C VAL A 48 -2.56 -9.87 -7.73
N GLU A 49 -2.46 -9.85 -9.05
CA GLU A 49 -2.11 -8.65 -9.82
C GLU A 49 -3.19 -7.57 -9.73
N GLY A 50 -4.47 -7.97 -9.69
CA GLY A 50 -5.55 -7.10 -9.24
C GLY A 50 -5.82 -5.89 -10.15
N GLY A 51 -5.53 -5.97 -11.45
CA GLY A 51 -5.54 -4.84 -12.39
C GLY A 51 -6.74 -3.88 -12.25
N LYS A 52 -7.99 -4.39 -12.29
CA LYS A 52 -9.20 -3.54 -12.12
C LYS A 52 -9.23 -2.80 -10.77
N ARG A 53 -8.74 -3.43 -9.71
CA ARG A 53 -8.71 -2.84 -8.37
C ARG A 53 -7.60 -1.80 -8.26
N VAL A 54 -6.43 -2.03 -8.86
CA VAL A 54 -5.33 -1.06 -8.93
C VAL A 54 -5.81 0.23 -9.59
N ASP A 55 -6.45 0.13 -10.76
CA ASP A 55 -6.99 1.29 -11.48
C ASP A 55 -8.00 2.08 -10.65
N GLN A 56 -8.86 1.37 -9.91
CA GLN A 56 -9.84 2.01 -9.03
C GLN A 56 -9.17 2.76 -7.87
N VAL A 57 -8.11 2.19 -7.28
CA VAL A 57 -7.34 2.87 -6.24
C VAL A 57 -6.66 4.11 -6.82
N MET A 58 -6.02 4.00 -7.98
CA MET A 58 -5.33 5.12 -8.63
C MET A 58 -6.25 6.30 -8.92
N ARG A 59 -7.41 6.06 -9.55
CA ARG A 59 -8.40 7.12 -9.78
C ARG A 59 -8.89 7.78 -8.49
N ARG A 60 -9.07 6.99 -7.43
CA ARG A 60 -9.53 7.50 -6.13
C ARG A 60 -8.48 8.39 -5.48
N VAL A 61 -7.20 8.02 -5.53
CA VAL A 61 -6.14 8.78 -4.85
C VAL A 61 -5.80 10.07 -5.58
N GLU A 62 -5.87 10.08 -6.91
CA GLU A 62 -5.73 11.30 -7.71
C GLU A 62 -6.86 12.30 -7.38
N LYS A 63 -8.10 11.81 -7.25
CA LYS A 63 -9.23 12.65 -6.81
C LYS A 63 -9.02 13.19 -5.39
N LEU A 64 -8.64 12.32 -4.46
CA LEU A 64 -8.37 12.70 -3.07
C LEU A 64 -7.24 13.73 -2.96
N ALA A 65 -6.21 13.61 -3.79
CA ALA A 65 -5.12 14.60 -3.83
C ALA A 65 -5.67 16.00 -4.16
N GLY A 66 -6.54 16.10 -5.18
CA GLY A 66 -7.22 17.35 -5.52
C GLY A 66 -8.11 17.88 -4.39
N GLU A 67 -8.90 17.02 -3.75
CA GLU A 67 -9.78 17.39 -2.63
C GLU A 67 -9.00 17.90 -1.40
N LEU A 68 -7.81 17.33 -1.16
CA LEU A 68 -6.98 17.66 0.00
C LEU A 68 -5.91 18.72 -0.29
N GLY A 69 -5.76 19.16 -1.54
CA GLY A 69 -4.71 20.12 -1.93
C GLY A 69 -3.30 19.53 -1.98
N ALA A 70 -3.17 18.21 -2.13
CA ALA A 70 -1.90 17.54 -2.38
C ALA A 70 -1.59 17.54 -3.89
N ASP A 71 -0.31 17.42 -4.24
CA ASP A 71 0.13 17.24 -5.62
C ASP A 71 -0.38 15.89 -6.16
N PRO A 72 -1.24 15.87 -7.22
CA PRO A 72 -1.80 14.63 -7.74
C PRO A 72 -0.76 13.70 -8.37
N GLN A 73 0.28 14.26 -9.01
CA GLN A 73 1.31 13.48 -9.67
C GLN A 73 2.19 12.76 -8.64
N LEU A 74 2.70 13.50 -7.64
CA LEU A 74 3.48 12.92 -6.55
C LEU A 74 2.65 11.87 -5.80
N THR A 75 1.39 12.18 -5.49
CA THR A 75 0.49 11.24 -4.81
C THR A 75 0.35 9.95 -5.63
N ALA A 76 0.13 10.05 -6.94
CA ALA A 76 0.03 8.89 -7.80
C ALA A 76 1.33 8.07 -7.84
N GLU A 77 2.50 8.70 -7.90
CA GLU A 77 3.80 8.02 -7.92
C GLU A 77 4.06 7.23 -6.62
N VAL A 78 3.75 7.82 -5.46
CA VAL A 78 3.84 7.14 -4.16
C VAL A 78 2.92 5.92 -4.14
N TYR A 79 1.67 6.07 -4.58
CA TYR A 79 0.71 4.97 -4.60
C TYR A 79 1.09 3.85 -5.57
N ARG A 80 1.59 4.17 -6.78
CA ARG A 80 2.08 3.16 -7.72
C ARG A 80 3.21 2.34 -7.11
N THR A 81 4.21 3.02 -6.54
CA THR A 81 5.37 2.36 -5.90
C THR A 81 4.91 1.43 -4.78
N MET A 82 4.06 1.93 -3.89
CA MET A 82 3.50 1.15 -2.78
C MET A 82 2.71 -0.07 -3.27
N ILE A 83 1.82 0.10 -4.26
CA ILE A 83 1.00 -0.99 -4.80
C ILE A 83 1.87 -2.04 -5.47
N THR A 84 2.84 -1.64 -6.29
CA THR A 84 3.80 -2.56 -6.93
C THR A 84 4.54 -3.40 -5.90
N HIS A 85 5.01 -2.77 -4.82
CA HIS A 85 5.69 -3.48 -3.74
C HIS A 85 4.78 -4.53 -3.07
N PHE A 86 3.53 -4.16 -2.80
CA PHE A 86 2.56 -5.08 -2.22
C PHE A 86 2.22 -6.26 -3.13
N ILE A 87 1.95 -6.02 -4.41
CA ILE A 87 1.68 -7.10 -5.38
C ILE A 87 2.88 -8.06 -5.45
N ALA A 88 4.11 -7.55 -5.49
CA ALA A 88 5.31 -8.39 -5.50
C ALA A 88 5.40 -9.28 -4.24
N SER A 89 5.13 -8.72 -3.05
CA SER A 89 5.07 -9.50 -1.80
C SER A 89 3.98 -10.57 -1.84
N GLU A 90 2.78 -10.23 -2.31
CA GLU A 90 1.65 -11.17 -2.40
C GLU A 90 1.94 -12.31 -3.39
N MET A 91 2.61 -12.02 -4.51
CA MET A 91 3.02 -13.03 -5.50
C MET A 91 4.01 -14.03 -4.92
N GLN A 92 4.99 -13.56 -4.14
CA GLN A 92 5.93 -14.44 -3.44
C GLN A 92 5.22 -15.35 -2.43
N GLU A 93 4.31 -14.79 -1.63
CA GLU A 93 3.51 -15.55 -0.67
C GLU A 93 2.60 -16.57 -1.36
N PHE A 94 1.97 -16.20 -2.48
CA PHE A 94 1.13 -17.09 -3.29
C PHE A 94 1.94 -18.25 -3.88
N ALA A 95 3.09 -17.99 -4.49
CA ALA A 95 3.99 -19.02 -5.00
C ALA A 95 4.44 -20.00 -3.89
N GLY A 96 4.80 -19.47 -2.72
CA GLY A 96 5.15 -20.30 -1.56
C GLY A 96 3.98 -21.17 -1.06
N ARG A 97 2.74 -20.67 -1.10
CA ARG A 97 1.54 -21.47 -0.77
C ARG A 97 1.33 -22.61 -1.77
N GLN A 98 1.44 -22.33 -3.07
CA GLN A 98 1.27 -23.36 -4.10
C GLN A 98 2.32 -24.48 -3.96
N ALA A 99 3.59 -24.13 -3.73
CA ALA A 99 4.65 -25.12 -3.55
C ALA A 99 4.41 -26.04 -2.33
N ARG A 100 3.94 -25.49 -1.20
CA ARG A 100 3.58 -26.28 -0.01
C ARG A 100 2.40 -27.21 -0.27
N ASN A 101 1.38 -26.73 -0.99
CA ASN A 101 0.22 -27.54 -1.31
C ASN A 101 0.58 -28.72 -2.22
N MET A 102 1.47 -28.51 -3.20
CA MET A 102 1.98 -29.57 -4.08
C MET A 102 2.82 -30.61 -3.31
N GLY A 103 3.71 -30.15 -2.41
CA GLY A 103 4.53 -31.04 -1.58
C GLY A 103 3.71 -31.91 -0.63
N ASN A 104 2.67 -31.36 -0.02
CA ASN A 104 1.76 -32.11 0.86
C ASN A 104 0.95 -33.16 0.08
N ALA A 105 0.46 -32.83 -1.12
CA ALA A 105 -0.28 -33.77 -1.96
C ALA A 105 0.58 -34.98 -2.38
N ALA A 106 1.85 -34.76 -2.68
CA ALA A 106 2.80 -35.81 -3.05
C ALA A 106 3.23 -36.72 -1.87
N ALA A 107 3.16 -36.23 -0.63
CA ALA A 107 3.47 -37.02 0.57
C ALA A 107 2.29 -37.87 1.07
N SER A 108 1.07 -37.57 0.61
CA SER A 108 -0.17 -38.28 0.94
C SER A 108 -0.60 -39.32 -0.10
N ALA A 109 0.20 -39.55 -1.14
CA ALA A 109 0.01 -40.53 -2.20
C ALA A 109 1.05 -41.65 -2.09
#